data_AF-A0A0C2BXV3-F1
#
_entry.id   AF-A0A0C2BXV3-F1
#
_cell.length_a   1.000
_cell.length_b   1.000
_cell.length_c   1.000
_cell.angle_alpha   90.00
_cell.angle_beta   90.00
_cell.angle_gamma   90.00
#
_symmetry.space_group_name_H-M   'P 1'
#
loop_
_entity.id
_entity.type
_entity.pdbx_description
1 polymer ?
#
loop_
_entity_poly.entity_id
_entity_poly.type
_entity_poly.pdbx_seq_one_letter_code
_entity_poly.pdbx_strand_id
1 'polypeptide(L)'
;MTRLKAILRGEETVKQHMQFLIKNNHTDMLILKEMKDCVRTATAHNATLMANGLMHLGTTCDDFLRDNLDWISKATNWNKFNAVATLGLIHKGHESAAMKLLEPYLPKAEADQFGFKEGGSLYALGLIHANHGTEDCIKYLREQLAAAQTSAVRHGACLGLGLAAMGTQNQDVYLQLRDALYLDDAVSGEAAGLAMGLVMVGSLNSAAFQDM
;
A
#
# COMPACT_ATOMS: atom_id res chain seq x y z
N MET A 1 -25.51 20.09 -1.94
CA MET A 1 -24.15 19.81 -2.46
C MET A 1 -23.50 18.56 -1.87
N THR A 2 -23.75 18.21 -0.59
CA THR A 2 -23.09 17.08 0.09
C THR A 2 -23.33 15.72 -0.57
N ARG A 3 -24.56 15.41 -0.97
CA ARG A 3 -24.91 14.14 -1.63
C ARG A 3 -24.23 13.96 -2.99
N LEU A 4 -24.12 15.04 -3.77
CA LEU A 4 -23.44 15.01 -5.07
C LEU A 4 -21.94 14.72 -4.90
N LYS A 5 -21.30 15.35 -3.90
CA LYS A 5 -19.88 15.07 -3.57
C LYS A 5 -19.67 13.61 -3.17
N ALA A 6 -20.54 13.05 -2.33
CA ALA A 6 -20.45 11.65 -1.92
C ALA A 6 -20.60 10.67 -3.09
N ILE A 7 -21.51 10.96 -4.04
CA ILE A 7 -21.69 10.15 -5.26
C ILE A 7 -20.45 10.23 -6.15
N LEU A 8 -19.94 11.43 -6.42
CA LEU A 8 -18.77 11.63 -7.30
C LEU A 8 -17.48 11.07 -6.70
N ARG A 9 -17.36 11.05 -5.37
CA ARG A 9 -16.26 10.39 -4.67
C ARG A 9 -16.39 8.88 -4.58
N GLY A 10 -17.56 8.31 -4.87
CA GLY A 10 -17.78 6.87 -4.81
C GLY A 10 -17.78 6.28 -3.38
N GLU A 11 -17.84 7.11 -2.33
CA GLU A 11 -17.75 6.67 -0.92
C GLU A 11 -18.79 5.58 -0.58
N GLU A 12 -20.03 5.76 -1.03
CA GLU A 12 -21.09 4.77 -0.79
C GLU A 12 -20.88 3.49 -1.62
N THR A 13 -20.34 3.61 -2.84
CA THR A 13 -20.03 2.45 -3.69
C THR A 13 -18.95 1.58 -3.04
N VAL A 14 -17.86 2.19 -2.57
CA VAL A 14 -16.77 1.50 -1.88
C VAL A 14 -17.29 0.80 -0.62
N LYS A 15 -18.08 1.52 0.19
CA LYS A 15 -18.67 0.99 1.42
C LYS A 15 -19.60 -0.20 1.17
N GLN A 16 -20.51 -0.10 0.21
CA GLN A 16 -21.43 -1.19 -0.11
C GLN A 16 -20.70 -2.40 -0.70
N HIS A 17 -19.70 -2.17 -1.56
CA HIS A 17 -18.86 -3.24 -2.10
C HIS A 17 -18.10 -3.96 -0.99
N MET A 18 -17.49 -3.22 -0.05
CA MET A 18 -16.82 -3.80 1.11
C MET A 18 -17.81 -4.62 1.97
N GLN A 19 -19.01 -4.10 2.25
CA GLN A 19 -20.04 -4.86 2.98
C GLN A 19 -20.45 -6.14 2.27
N PHE A 20 -20.54 -6.11 0.94
CA PHE A 20 -20.81 -7.30 0.14
C PHE A 20 -19.69 -8.34 0.27
N LEU A 21 -18.44 -7.93 0.16
CA LEU A 21 -17.27 -8.82 0.28
C LEU A 21 -17.14 -9.42 1.68
N ILE A 22 -17.35 -8.63 2.73
CA ILE A 22 -17.35 -9.12 4.12
C ILE A 22 -18.43 -10.20 4.32
N LYS A 23 -19.64 -9.96 3.81
CA LYS A 23 -20.78 -10.88 4.01
C LYS A 23 -20.70 -12.14 3.16
N ASN A 24 -20.12 -12.05 1.96
CA ASN A 24 -20.03 -13.17 1.01
C ASN A 24 -18.59 -13.69 0.91
N ASN A 25 -17.87 -13.70 2.03
CA ASN A 25 -16.54 -14.27 2.07
C ASN A 25 -16.62 -15.81 2.13
N HIS A 26 -16.17 -16.47 1.07
CA HIS A 26 -16.15 -17.93 0.94
C HIS A 26 -14.72 -18.49 0.92
N THR A 27 -13.75 -17.78 1.52
CA THR A 27 -12.37 -18.27 1.65
C THR A 27 -12.29 -19.48 2.56
N ASP A 28 -11.52 -20.49 2.14
CA ASP A 28 -11.25 -21.69 2.94
C ASP A 28 -9.90 -21.57 3.66
N MET A 29 -9.97 -21.49 4.99
CA MET A 29 -8.80 -21.38 5.85
C MET A 29 -7.96 -22.68 5.90
N LEU A 30 -8.53 -23.83 5.54
CA LEU A 30 -7.79 -25.10 5.48
C LEU A 30 -6.70 -25.04 4.42
N ILE A 31 -7.01 -24.48 3.25
CA ILE A 31 -6.04 -24.31 2.15
C ILE A 31 -4.84 -23.48 2.63
N LEU A 32 -5.09 -22.36 3.31
CA LEU A 32 -4.03 -21.51 3.83
C LEU A 32 -3.18 -22.21 4.91
N LYS A 33 -3.79 -23.05 5.75
CA LYS A 33 -3.07 -23.86 6.74
C LYS A 33 -2.17 -24.89 6.05
N GLU A 34 -2.69 -25.62 5.07
CA GLU A 34 -1.89 -26.59 4.30
C GLU A 34 -0.75 -25.92 3.54
N MET A 35 -1.02 -24.77 2.90
CA MET A 35 0.01 -23.97 2.23
C MET A 35 1.12 -23.57 3.20
N LYS A 36 0.77 -23.02 4.37
CA LYS A 36 1.72 -22.64 5.43
C LYS A 36 2.57 -23.84 5.87
N ASP A 37 1.94 -25.00 6.08
CA ASP A 37 2.63 -26.22 6.52
C ASP A 37 3.59 -26.78 5.47
N CYS A 38 3.41 -26.42 4.20
CA CYS A 38 4.34 -26.75 3.10
C CYS A 38 5.50 -25.75 2.95
N VAL A 39 5.47 -24.59 3.62
CA VAL A 39 6.51 -23.56 3.46
C VAL A 39 7.84 -24.03 4.05
N ARG A 40 8.87 -24.09 3.19
CA ARG A 40 10.26 -24.40 3.58
C ARG A 40 11.26 -23.32 3.17
N THR A 41 10.84 -22.37 2.35
CA THR A 41 11.71 -21.34 1.76
C THR A 41 11.12 -19.94 2.00
N ALA A 42 12.00 -18.93 2.00
CA ALA A 42 11.58 -17.53 2.10
C ALA A 42 10.66 -17.10 0.95
N THR A 43 10.86 -17.64 -0.26
CA THR A 43 10.00 -17.38 -1.42
C THR A 43 8.59 -17.96 -1.23
N ALA A 44 8.49 -19.19 -0.72
CA ALA A 44 7.19 -19.81 -0.43
C ALA A 44 6.44 -19.10 0.72
N HIS A 45 7.18 -18.55 1.69
CA HIS A 45 6.61 -17.70 2.74
C HIS A 45 5.94 -16.46 2.14
N ASN A 46 6.66 -15.73 1.28
CA ASN A 46 6.11 -14.55 0.59
C ASN A 46 4.92 -14.91 -0.32
N ALA A 47 5.02 -16.02 -1.07
CA ALA A 47 3.94 -16.48 -1.93
C ALA A 47 2.66 -16.81 -1.14
N THR A 48 2.79 -17.41 0.04
CA THR A 48 1.65 -17.72 0.91
C THR A 48 1.01 -16.43 1.45
N LEU A 49 1.81 -15.43 1.82
CA LEU A 49 1.30 -14.13 2.24
C LEU A 49 0.55 -13.41 1.11
N MET A 50 1.11 -13.39 -0.11
CA MET A 50 0.43 -12.79 -1.26
C MET A 50 -0.85 -13.54 -1.61
N ALA A 51 -0.85 -14.88 -1.57
CA ALA A 51 -2.05 -15.68 -1.79
C ALA A 51 -3.14 -15.35 -0.76
N ASN A 52 -2.79 -15.25 0.52
CA ASN A 52 -3.70 -14.81 1.56
C ASN A 52 -4.27 -13.41 1.29
N GLY A 53 -3.42 -12.43 0.93
CA GLY A 53 -3.88 -11.08 0.60
C GLY A 53 -4.85 -11.02 -0.58
N LEU A 54 -4.62 -11.86 -1.61
CA LEU A 54 -5.50 -11.94 -2.77
C LEU A 54 -6.83 -12.66 -2.46
N MET A 55 -6.78 -13.75 -1.70
CA MET A 55 -7.97 -14.48 -1.26
C MET A 55 -8.88 -13.60 -0.39
N HIS A 56 -8.30 -12.76 0.46
CA HIS A 56 -9.02 -11.90 1.41
C HIS A 56 -9.16 -10.44 0.96
N LEU A 57 -8.91 -10.13 -0.32
CA LEU A 57 -8.93 -8.76 -0.87
C LEU A 57 -10.22 -8.02 -0.52
N GLY A 58 -10.11 -6.93 0.24
CA GLY A 58 -11.25 -6.09 0.65
C GLY A 58 -12.26 -6.75 1.60
N THR A 59 -11.98 -7.96 2.09
CA THR A 59 -12.86 -8.66 3.05
C THR A 59 -12.61 -8.22 4.48
N THR A 60 -11.54 -7.46 4.74
CA THR A 60 -11.09 -7.03 6.09
C THR A 60 -10.81 -8.17 7.08
N CYS A 61 -10.85 -9.42 6.61
CA CYS A 61 -10.58 -10.62 7.41
C CYS A 61 -9.08 -10.89 7.42
N ASP A 62 -8.42 -10.51 8.51
CA ASP A 62 -6.99 -10.70 8.75
C ASP A 62 -6.69 -11.83 9.75
N ASP A 63 -7.66 -12.71 10.01
CA ASP A 63 -7.57 -13.81 10.98
C ASP A 63 -6.34 -14.70 10.74
N PHE A 64 -6.05 -15.05 9.47
CA PHE A 64 -4.85 -15.82 9.13
C PHE A 64 -3.57 -15.11 9.60
N LEU A 65 -3.48 -13.79 9.48
CA LEU A 65 -2.29 -13.06 9.88
C LEU A 65 -2.18 -12.99 11.41
N ARG A 66 -3.30 -12.76 12.11
CA ARG A 66 -3.35 -12.69 13.58
C ARG A 66 -2.99 -14.03 14.23
N ASP A 67 -3.53 -15.13 13.71
CA ASP A 67 -3.28 -16.47 14.24
C ASP A 67 -1.83 -16.94 14.00
N ASN A 68 -1.11 -16.30 13.08
CA ASN A 68 0.21 -16.71 12.63
C ASN A 68 1.29 -15.64 12.80
N LEU A 69 1.11 -14.67 13.71
CA LEU A 69 2.05 -13.56 13.92
C LEU A 69 3.49 -14.02 14.16
N ASP A 70 3.71 -15.08 14.95
CA ASP A 70 5.05 -15.65 15.20
C ASP A 70 5.71 -16.25 13.97
N TRP A 71 4.91 -16.69 12.99
CA TRP A 71 5.41 -17.21 11.72
C TRP A 71 5.71 -16.07 10.72
N ILE A 72 4.92 -15.00 10.76
CA ILE A 72 5.10 -13.81 9.92
C ILE A 72 6.30 -12.99 10.38
N SER A 73 6.51 -12.85 11.69
CA SER A 73 7.61 -12.08 12.28
C SER A 73 9.00 -12.61 11.92
N LYS A 74 9.08 -13.89 11.50
CA LYS A 74 10.30 -14.52 10.98
C LYS A 74 10.71 -14.04 9.59
N ALA A 75 9.85 -13.33 8.87
CA ALA A 75 10.21 -12.73 7.59
C ALA A 75 11.39 -11.76 7.76
N THR A 76 12.25 -11.67 6.74
CA THR A 76 13.41 -10.77 6.71
C THR A 76 13.38 -9.91 5.46
N ASN A 77 14.01 -8.74 5.52
CA ASN A 77 14.17 -7.82 4.39
C ASN A 77 12.84 -7.49 3.68
N TRP A 78 12.80 -7.60 2.35
CA TRP A 78 11.62 -7.35 1.51
C TRP A 78 10.42 -8.26 1.81
N ASN A 79 10.61 -9.43 2.42
CA ASN A 79 9.48 -10.24 2.86
C ASN A 79 8.74 -9.59 4.04
N LYS A 80 9.44 -8.84 4.92
CA LYS A 80 8.77 -8.03 5.96
C LYS A 80 7.95 -6.92 5.32
N PHE A 81 8.51 -6.25 4.32
CA PHE A 81 7.81 -5.23 3.55
C PHE A 81 6.52 -5.80 2.95
N ASN A 82 6.61 -6.92 2.23
CA ASN A 82 5.46 -7.56 1.60
C ASN A 82 4.42 -8.05 2.61
N ALA A 83 4.85 -8.56 3.77
CA ALA A 83 3.94 -8.98 4.83
C ALA A 83 3.05 -7.83 5.32
N VAL A 84 3.63 -6.63 5.49
CA VAL A 84 2.86 -5.45 5.89
C VAL A 84 2.03 -4.91 4.72
N ALA A 85 2.59 -4.89 3.50
CA ALA A 85 1.87 -4.47 2.29
C ALA A 85 0.59 -5.29 2.05
N THR A 86 0.64 -6.58 2.36
CA THR A 86 -0.50 -7.53 2.25
C THR A 86 -1.69 -7.09 3.11
N LEU A 87 -1.48 -6.43 4.26
CA LEU A 87 -2.58 -5.86 5.04
C LEU A 87 -3.37 -4.82 4.23
N GLY A 88 -2.70 -4.05 3.38
CA GLY A 88 -3.34 -3.08 2.50
C GLY A 88 -4.28 -3.73 1.47
N LEU A 89 -3.96 -4.94 1.00
CA LEU A 89 -4.84 -5.71 0.12
C LEU A 89 -6.09 -6.18 0.88
N ILE A 90 -5.91 -6.79 2.05
CA ILE A 90 -7.02 -7.32 2.86
C ILE A 90 -7.99 -6.19 3.26
N HIS A 91 -7.46 -5.01 3.58
CA HIS A 91 -8.24 -3.84 4.02
C HIS A 91 -8.55 -2.84 2.90
N LYS A 92 -8.42 -3.23 1.62
CA LYS A 92 -8.71 -2.35 0.49
C LYS A 92 -10.11 -1.72 0.60
N GLY A 93 -10.19 -0.39 0.47
CA GLY A 93 -11.43 0.36 0.57
C GLY A 93 -11.91 0.68 2.00
N HIS A 94 -11.20 0.23 3.03
CA HIS A 94 -11.52 0.57 4.43
C HIS A 94 -10.84 1.88 4.88
N GLU A 95 -11.13 2.97 4.17
CA GLU A 95 -10.45 4.27 4.30
C GLU A 95 -10.52 4.87 5.71
N SER A 96 -11.69 4.79 6.37
CA SER A 96 -11.90 5.41 7.68
C SER A 96 -11.06 4.82 8.82
N ALA A 97 -10.67 3.54 8.70
CA ALA A 97 -9.91 2.83 9.72
C ALA A 97 -8.45 2.57 9.33
N ALA A 98 -8.05 2.89 8.09
CA ALA A 98 -6.75 2.58 7.53
C ALA A 98 -5.59 3.06 8.43
N MET A 99 -5.62 4.33 8.84
CA MET A 99 -4.60 4.93 9.70
C MET A 99 -4.50 4.26 11.07
N LYS A 100 -5.65 4.00 11.71
CA LYS A 100 -5.70 3.35 13.03
C LYS A 100 -5.21 1.90 12.97
N LEU A 101 -5.53 1.20 11.88
CA LEU A 101 -5.12 -0.18 11.66
C LEU A 101 -3.61 -0.30 11.43
N LEU A 102 -3.05 0.62 10.64
CA LEU A 102 -1.63 0.62 10.29
C LEU A 102 -0.74 1.32 11.32
N GLU A 103 -1.30 2.02 12.31
CA GLU A 103 -0.58 2.73 13.38
C GLU A 103 0.59 1.92 14.03
N PRO A 104 0.46 0.60 14.29
CA PRO A 104 1.57 -0.19 14.84
C PRO A 104 2.75 -0.41 13.87
N TYR A 105 2.53 -0.16 12.58
CA TYR A 105 3.47 -0.40 11.48
C TYR A 105 3.93 0.88 10.78
N LEU A 106 3.27 2.02 11.03
CA LEU A 106 3.67 3.31 10.48
C LEU A 106 5.03 3.76 11.05
N PRO A 107 5.80 4.56 10.28
CA PRO A 107 7.07 5.11 10.75
C PRO A 107 6.91 5.87 12.08
N LYS A 108 7.64 5.43 13.11
CA LYS A 108 7.76 6.11 14.41
C LYS A 108 9.17 6.71 14.56
N ALA A 109 9.36 7.57 15.56
CA ALA A 109 10.64 8.22 15.82
C ALA A 109 11.80 7.22 16.05
N GLU A 110 11.51 6.03 16.57
CA GLU A 110 12.44 4.90 16.62
C GLU A 110 12.20 3.99 15.40
N ALA A 111 12.84 4.31 14.28
CA ALA A 111 12.74 3.54 13.05
C ALA A 111 13.60 2.27 13.13
N ASP A 112 13.10 1.16 12.56
CA ASP A 112 13.92 -0.03 12.30
C ASP A 112 15.09 0.36 11.38
N GLN A 113 16.28 -0.22 11.58
CA GLN A 113 17.54 0.18 10.94
C GLN A 113 17.44 0.23 9.40
N PHE A 114 16.57 -0.61 8.81
CA PHE A 114 16.35 -0.68 7.37
C PHE A 114 14.97 -0.18 6.92
N GLY A 115 14.01 -0.02 7.83
CA GLY A 115 12.70 0.57 7.52
C GLY A 115 11.76 -0.25 6.62
N PHE A 116 11.95 -1.57 6.49
CA PHE A 116 11.12 -2.40 5.59
C PHE A 116 9.65 -2.49 6.03
N LYS A 117 9.41 -2.56 7.35
CA LYS A 117 8.05 -2.66 7.92
C LYS A 117 7.29 -1.35 7.70
N GLU A 118 7.99 -0.23 7.91
CA GLU A 118 7.53 1.13 7.72
C GLU A 118 7.27 1.44 6.24
N GLY A 119 8.16 1.03 5.34
CA GLY A 119 7.91 1.14 3.89
C GLY A 119 6.68 0.34 3.48
N GLY A 120 6.54 -0.89 3.98
CA GLY A 120 5.40 -1.74 3.66
C GLY A 120 4.07 -1.17 4.14
N SER A 121 4.05 -0.45 5.27
CA SER A 121 2.83 0.19 5.79
C SER A 121 2.44 1.42 4.98
N LEU A 122 3.40 2.23 4.50
CA LEU A 122 3.11 3.34 3.60
C LEU A 122 2.56 2.85 2.25
N TYR A 123 3.09 1.74 1.73
CA TYR A 123 2.54 1.11 0.54
C TYR A 123 1.14 0.53 0.79
N ALA A 124 0.94 -0.14 1.93
CA ALA A 124 -0.39 -0.63 2.34
C ALA A 124 -1.41 0.50 2.43
N LEU A 125 -1.03 1.65 2.98
CA LEU A 125 -1.90 2.83 3.08
C LEU A 125 -2.34 3.30 1.69
N GLY A 126 -1.41 3.39 0.73
CA GLY A 126 -1.74 3.72 -0.65
C GLY A 126 -2.62 2.68 -1.35
N LEU A 127 -2.42 1.39 -1.08
CA LEU A 127 -3.29 0.31 -1.60
C LEU A 127 -4.73 0.42 -1.09
N ILE A 128 -4.91 0.81 0.18
CA ILE A 128 -6.24 1.02 0.77
C ILE A 128 -6.93 2.21 0.11
N HIS A 129 -6.18 3.29 -0.13
CA HIS A 129 -6.66 4.56 -0.70
C HIS A 129 -6.52 4.66 -2.24
N ALA A 130 -6.32 3.54 -2.94
CA ALA A 130 -6.13 3.56 -4.40
C ALA A 130 -7.33 4.21 -5.10
N ASN A 131 -7.08 5.23 -5.93
CA ASN A 131 -8.11 6.09 -6.59
C ASN A 131 -9.05 6.87 -5.66
N HIS A 132 -8.87 6.77 -4.34
CA HIS A 132 -9.67 7.46 -3.33
C HIS A 132 -8.75 8.14 -2.30
N GLY A 133 -7.61 8.66 -2.78
CA GLY A 133 -6.67 9.40 -1.94
C GLY A 133 -7.34 10.65 -1.38
N THR A 134 -7.61 10.65 -0.08
CA THR A 134 -8.02 11.87 0.63
C THR A 134 -6.84 12.85 0.65
N GLU A 135 -7.13 14.15 0.68
CA GLU A 135 -6.09 15.18 0.78
C GLU A 135 -5.18 14.95 2.00
N ASP A 136 -5.75 14.50 3.11
CA ASP A 136 -5.01 14.16 4.33
C ASP A 136 -4.07 12.98 4.13
N CYS A 137 -4.50 11.92 3.43
CA CYS A 137 -3.66 10.76 3.14
C CYS A 137 -2.50 11.13 2.21
N ILE A 138 -2.78 11.89 1.14
CA ILE A 138 -1.76 12.37 0.21
C ILE A 138 -0.76 13.26 0.95
N LYS A 139 -1.24 14.20 1.77
CA LYS A 139 -0.38 15.06 2.58
C LYS A 139 0.52 14.25 3.51
N TYR A 140 -0.05 13.29 4.24
CA TYR A 140 0.72 12.42 5.13
C TYR A 140 1.80 11.64 4.38
N LEU A 141 1.47 11.01 3.24
CA LEU A 141 2.44 10.27 2.42
C LEU A 141 3.55 11.18 1.88
N ARG A 142 3.24 12.43 1.50
CA ARG A 142 4.24 13.42 1.07
C ARG A 142 5.19 13.81 2.20
N GLU A 143 4.67 14.01 3.41
CA GLU A 143 5.48 14.31 4.60
C GLU A 143 6.40 13.12 4.95
N GLN A 144 5.88 11.89 4.88
CA GLN A 144 6.68 10.68 5.10
C GLN A 144 7.75 10.48 4.01
N LEU A 145 7.44 10.76 2.75
CA LEU A 145 8.43 10.71 1.66
C LEU A 145 9.57 11.72 1.88
N ALA A 146 9.25 12.93 2.32
CA ALA A 146 10.26 13.95 2.64
C ALA A 146 11.13 13.58 3.84
N ALA A 147 10.56 12.91 4.85
CA ALA A 147 11.27 12.47 6.04
C ALA A 147 12.05 11.16 5.86
N ALA A 148 11.81 10.43 4.77
CA ALA A 148 12.30 9.07 4.58
C ALA A 148 13.84 8.96 4.49
N GLN A 149 14.41 8.23 5.45
CA GLN A 149 15.86 8.02 5.56
C GLN A 149 16.37 6.80 4.79
N THR A 150 15.56 5.74 4.70
CA THR A 150 15.96 4.49 4.03
C THR A 150 15.29 4.34 2.66
N SER A 151 15.94 3.61 1.76
CA SER A 151 15.40 3.31 0.43
C SER A 151 14.09 2.51 0.50
N ALA A 152 13.94 1.61 1.48
CA ALA A 152 12.70 0.85 1.65
C ALA A 152 11.50 1.75 2.03
N VAL A 153 11.71 2.74 2.91
CA VAL A 153 10.66 3.70 3.28
C VAL A 153 10.32 4.60 2.09
N ARG A 154 11.33 5.12 1.36
CA ARG A 154 11.10 5.90 0.15
C ARG A 154 10.34 5.11 -0.91
N HIS A 155 10.74 3.86 -1.15
CA HIS A 155 10.08 2.97 -2.09
C HIS A 155 8.60 2.79 -1.77
N GLY A 156 8.28 2.45 -0.51
CA GLY A 156 6.89 2.31 -0.07
C GLY A 156 6.10 3.62 -0.10
N ALA A 157 6.72 4.75 0.26
CA ALA A 157 6.11 6.07 0.22
C ALA A 157 5.80 6.51 -1.22
N CYS A 158 6.74 6.33 -2.15
CA CYS A 158 6.56 6.64 -3.58
C CYS A 158 5.40 5.83 -4.17
N LEU A 159 5.42 4.50 -4.00
CA LEU A 159 4.34 3.64 -4.51
C LEU A 159 2.99 3.99 -3.88
N GLY A 160 2.97 4.18 -2.55
CA GLY A 160 1.75 4.53 -1.83
C GLY A 160 1.17 5.87 -2.29
N LEU A 161 2.04 6.88 -2.46
CA LEU A 161 1.67 8.20 -2.95
C LEU A 161 1.17 8.17 -4.39
N GLY A 162 1.83 7.40 -5.26
CA GLY A 162 1.41 7.20 -6.66
C GLY A 162 0.04 6.56 -6.78
N LEU A 163 -0.27 5.56 -5.94
CA LEU A 163 -1.59 4.90 -5.91
C LEU A 163 -2.68 5.82 -5.36
N ALA A 164 -2.39 6.58 -4.29
CA ALA A 164 -3.34 7.50 -3.69
C ALA A 164 -3.65 8.69 -4.62
N ALA A 165 -2.64 9.21 -5.34
CA ALA A 165 -2.76 10.35 -6.24
C ALA A 165 -2.95 9.93 -7.73
N MET A 166 -3.31 8.68 -7.99
CA MET A 166 -3.45 8.14 -9.34
C MET A 166 -4.47 8.95 -10.17
N GLY A 167 -4.07 9.38 -11.37
CA GLY A 167 -4.94 10.14 -12.27
C GLY A 167 -5.34 11.55 -11.81
N THR A 168 -4.80 12.04 -10.69
CA THR A 168 -5.10 13.39 -10.19
C THR A 168 -4.38 14.49 -10.96
N GLN A 169 -3.32 14.14 -11.70
CA GLN A 169 -2.45 15.09 -12.40
C GLN A 169 -1.88 16.18 -11.47
N ASN A 170 -1.68 15.85 -10.20
CA ASN A 170 -1.15 16.77 -9.22
C ASN A 170 0.34 17.03 -9.46
N GLN A 171 0.66 18.25 -9.89
CA GLN A 171 2.03 18.64 -10.24
C GLN A 171 2.98 18.63 -9.03
N ASP A 172 2.50 18.97 -7.84
CA ASP A 172 3.34 18.99 -6.64
C ASP A 172 3.79 17.58 -6.25
N VAL A 173 2.90 16.60 -6.40
CA VAL A 173 3.21 15.18 -6.16
C VAL A 173 4.21 14.69 -7.21
N TYR A 174 3.99 15.03 -8.48
CA TYR A 174 4.89 14.66 -9.57
C TYR A 174 6.30 15.23 -9.37
N LEU A 175 6.44 16.51 -9.02
CA LEU A 175 7.73 17.13 -8.78
C LEU A 175 8.47 16.46 -7.62
N GLN A 176 7.76 16.17 -6.52
CA GLN A 176 8.35 15.48 -5.37
C GLN A 176 8.82 14.06 -5.72
N LEU A 177 8.08 13.33 -6.56
CA LEU A 177 8.47 12.00 -7.03
C LEU A 177 9.67 12.08 -8.00
N ARG A 178 9.71 13.07 -8.88
CA ARG A 178 10.86 13.31 -9.76
C ARG A 178 12.12 13.64 -8.98
N ASP A 179 12.00 14.45 -7.93
CA ASP A 179 13.14 14.76 -7.07
C ASP A 179 13.65 13.48 -6.36
N ALA A 180 12.75 12.54 -6.01
CA ALA A 180 13.12 11.23 -5.48
C ALA A 180 13.78 10.31 -6.53
N LEU A 181 13.41 10.43 -7.81
CA LEU A 181 14.06 9.72 -8.92
C LEU A 181 15.50 10.22 -9.12
N TYR A 182 15.75 11.52 -8.99
CA TYR A 182 17.07 12.12 -9.15
C TYR A 182 18.05 11.87 -7.99
N LEU A 183 17.61 11.18 -6.92
CA LEU A 183 18.50 10.72 -5.85
C LEU A 183 19.44 9.58 -6.27
N ASP A 184 19.28 9.03 -7.49
CA ASP A 184 20.11 7.96 -8.08
C ASP A 184 20.16 6.68 -7.22
N ASP A 185 19.10 6.41 -6.46
CA ASP A 185 18.90 5.16 -5.74
C ASP A 185 18.02 4.22 -6.56
N ALA A 186 18.56 3.09 -7.00
CA ALA A 186 17.87 2.16 -7.90
C ALA A 186 16.50 1.70 -7.36
N VAL A 187 16.40 1.44 -6.05
CA VAL A 187 15.18 0.94 -5.41
C VAL A 187 14.10 2.03 -5.34
N SER A 188 14.47 3.23 -4.91
CA SER A 188 13.53 4.36 -4.86
C SER A 188 13.16 4.85 -6.26
N GLY A 189 14.09 4.78 -7.22
CA GLY A 189 13.91 5.21 -8.61
C GLY A 189 12.87 4.39 -9.37
N GLU A 190 12.87 3.07 -9.23
CA GLU A 190 11.81 2.21 -9.79
C GLU A 190 10.43 2.63 -9.25
N ALA A 191 10.34 2.79 -7.93
CA ALA A 191 9.12 3.19 -7.23
C ALA A 191 8.63 4.58 -7.69
N ALA A 192 9.55 5.54 -7.80
CA ALA A 192 9.27 6.91 -8.23
C ALA A 192 8.80 6.96 -9.69
N GLY A 193 9.48 6.25 -10.61
CA GLY A 193 9.09 6.21 -12.02
C GLY A 193 7.70 5.62 -12.22
N LEU A 194 7.39 4.51 -11.54
CA LEU A 194 6.04 3.93 -11.55
C LEU A 194 5.00 4.91 -11.00
N ALA A 195 5.29 5.53 -9.86
CA ALA A 195 4.38 6.48 -9.22
C ALA A 195 4.14 7.74 -10.08
N MET A 196 5.17 8.27 -10.74
CA MET A 196 5.06 9.40 -11.68
C MET A 196 4.10 9.05 -12.82
N GLY A 197 4.23 7.85 -13.39
CA GLY A 197 3.32 7.34 -14.42
C GLY A 197 1.87 7.21 -13.94
N LEU A 198 1.65 6.68 -12.73
CA LEU A 198 0.31 6.55 -12.15
C LEU A 198 -0.35 7.91 -11.90
N VAL A 199 0.37 8.90 -11.38
CA VAL A 199 -0.17 10.25 -11.12
C VAL A 199 -0.56 10.94 -12.43
N MET A 200 0.25 10.76 -13.48
CA MET A 200 0.07 11.40 -14.79
C MET A 200 -0.73 10.54 -15.79
N VAL A 201 -1.33 9.43 -15.36
CA VAL A 201 -2.08 8.53 -16.25
C VAL A 201 -3.21 9.29 -16.97
N GLY A 202 -3.31 9.10 -18.28
CA GLY A 202 -4.32 9.77 -19.11
C GLY A 202 -4.09 11.27 -19.36
N SER A 203 -2.99 11.87 -18.90
CA SER A 203 -2.71 13.29 -19.11
C SER A 203 -2.10 13.63 -20.48
N LEU A 204 -1.41 12.68 -21.14
CA LEU A 204 -0.57 12.92 -22.32
C LEU A 204 0.43 14.08 -22.12
N ASN A 205 0.90 14.29 -20.89
CA ASN A 205 1.80 15.39 -20.57
C ASN A 205 3.20 15.16 -21.19
N SER A 206 3.58 16.04 -22.12
CA SER A 206 4.85 15.94 -22.84
C SER A 206 6.07 16.17 -21.94
N ALA A 207 5.95 16.98 -20.89
CA ALA A 207 7.06 17.20 -19.95
C ALA A 207 7.35 15.92 -19.14
N ALA A 208 6.30 15.23 -18.69
CA ALA A 208 6.45 13.96 -17.98
C ALA A 208 7.08 12.86 -18.85
N PHE A 209 6.85 12.90 -20.16
CA PHE A 209 7.48 12.00 -21.12
C PHE A 209 8.96 12.31 -21.37
N GLN A 210 9.38 13.58 -21.26
CA GLN A 210 10.77 13.98 -21.46
C GLN A 210 11.64 13.81 -20.21
N ASP A 211 11.02 13.88 -19.04
CA ASP A 211 11.68 13.71 -17.74
C ASP A 211 11.98 12.24 -17.39
N MET A 212 11.28 11.28 -18.02
CA MET A 212 11.49 9.83 -17.88
C MET A 212 12.50 9.31 -18.91
#